data_AF-A0A536ZNV1-F1
#
_entry.id   AF-A0A536ZNV1-F1
#
_cell.length_a   1.000
_cell.length_b   1.000
_cell.length_c   1.000
_cell.angle_alpha   90.00
_cell.angle_beta   90.00
_cell.angle_gamma   90.00
#
_symmetry.space_group_name_H-M   'P 1'
#
loop_
_entity.id
_entity.type
_entity.pdbx_description
1 polymer ?
#
loop_
_entity_poly.entity_id
_entity_poly.type
_entity_poly.pdbx_seq_one_letter_code
_entity_poly.pdbx_strand_id
1 'polypeptide(L)'
;MEPILGGRLVRTPVYEELREQANDYRADVIMLDNAARLFAGKENDRGRVMRFVVTLNAIRPTAGTLLTAHPGRAVGSEFSGSSAWENAARARMCLSDREPDAKIFDRDGEGAPTSDRRYLAKRKTNSARDLRTFSCENGVLVPEQATSEYDVVYAMSNQRDERIVLDGFKELINGRNQQPTDGDSSPNNLPKLLLQLKLPNLKRSV
;
A
#
# COMPACT_ATOMS: atom_id res chain seq x y z
N MET A 1 -33.98 -2.27 9.35
CA MET A 1 -34.42 -2.71 8.02
C MET A 1 -33.20 -3.25 7.31
N GLU A 2 -33.21 -4.52 6.89
CA GLU A 2 -32.03 -5.13 6.26
C GLU A 2 -31.69 -4.38 4.95
N PRO A 3 -30.45 -3.93 4.76
CA PRO A 3 -30.02 -3.12 3.60
C PRO A 3 -29.84 -3.95 2.31
N ILE A 4 -30.52 -5.09 2.22
CA ILE A 4 -30.51 -6.00 1.09
C ILE A 4 -31.96 -6.21 0.65
N LEU A 5 -32.35 -5.62 -0.47
CA LEU A 5 -33.66 -5.85 -1.08
C LEU A 5 -33.49 -6.68 -2.35
N GLY A 6 -34.07 -7.88 -2.39
CA GLY A 6 -33.97 -8.79 -3.55
C GLY A 6 -32.52 -9.16 -3.90
N GLY A 7 -31.63 -9.25 -2.91
CA GLY A 7 -30.21 -9.57 -3.10
C GLY A 7 -29.35 -8.39 -3.60
N ARG A 8 -29.92 -7.18 -3.71
CA ARG A 8 -29.20 -5.97 -4.13
C ARG A 8 -28.92 -5.08 -2.93
N LEU A 9 -27.74 -4.46 -2.91
CA LEU A 9 -27.42 -3.40 -1.98
C LEU A 9 -28.32 -2.20 -2.24
N VAL A 10 -29.00 -1.73 -1.20
CA VAL A 10 -29.79 -0.51 -1.21
C VAL A 10 -29.18 0.53 -0.30
N ARG A 11 -29.39 1.80 -0.64
CA ARG A 11 -29.00 2.91 0.22
C ARG A 11 -29.85 2.90 1.49
N THR A 12 -29.23 3.17 2.61
CA THR A 12 -29.93 3.30 3.90
C THR A 12 -30.34 4.76 4.13
N PRO A 13 -31.31 5.02 5.02
CA PRO A 13 -31.58 6.40 5.46
C PRO A 13 -30.34 7.12 5.99
N VAL A 14 -29.48 6.40 6.73
CA VAL A 14 -28.18 6.91 7.24
C VAL A 14 -27.26 7.36 6.11
N TYR A 15 -27.29 6.70 4.95
CA TYR A 15 -26.50 7.13 3.79
C TYR A 15 -26.98 8.50 3.27
N GLU A 16 -28.29 8.71 3.19
CA GLU A 16 -28.83 9.99 2.70
C GLU A 16 -28.58 11.11 3.72
N GLU A 17 -28.73 10.83 5.01
CA GLU A 17 -28.38 11.79 6.08
C GLU A 17 -26.90 12.19 6.01
N LEU A 18 -25.98 11.23 5.89
CA LEU A 18 -24.56 11.50 5.74
C LEU A 18 -24.28 12.32 4.48
N ARG A 19 -24.98 12.05 3.39
CA ARG A 19 -24.88 12.82 2.14
C ARG A 19 -25.32 14.26 2.35
N GLU A 20 -26.45 14.49 2.98
CA GLU A 20 -26.95 15.83 3.29
C GLU A 20 -25.96 16.59 4.18
N GLN A 21 -25.55 16.00 5.30
CA GLN A 21 -24.57 16.59 6.22
C GLN A 21 -23.25 16.92 5.53
N ALA A 22 -22.68 16.01 4.74
CA ALA A 22 -21.41 16.26 4.05
C ALA A 22 -21.51 17.43 3.04
N ASN A 23 -22.68 17.62 2.41
CA ASN A 23 -22.90 18.73 1.50
C ASN A 23 -23.16 20.05 2.25
N ASP A 24 -23.95 20.02 3.32
CA ASP A 24 -24.25 21.19 4.16
C ASP A 24 -23.00 21.75 4.82
N TYR A 25 -22.16 20.88 5.39
CA TYR A 25 -20.85 21.26 5.95
C TYR A 25 -19.81 21.61 4.89
N ARG A 26 -20.09 21.35 3.60
CA ARG A 26 -19.13 21.47 2.50
C ARG A 26 -17.84 20.70 2.78
N ALA A 27 -17.95 19.50 3.34
CA ALA A 27 -16.82 18.73 3.83
C ALA A 27 -15.80 18.43 2.74
N ASP A 28 -14.52 18.73 2.99
CA ASP A 28 -13.42 18.37 2.10
C ASP A 28 -12.90 16.95 2.33
N VAL A 29 -13.12 16.39 3.52
CA VAL A 29 -12.73 15.04 3.91
C VAL A 29 -13.86 14.36 4.67
N ILE A 30 -14.14 13.10 4.33
CA ILE A 30 -15.13 12.25 4.98
C ILE A 30 -14.41 11.00 5.48
N MET A 31 -14.40 10.77 6.79
CA MET A 31 -13.78 9.60 7.42
C MET A 31 -14.84 8.62 7.92
N LEU A 32 -14.72 7.36 7.54
CA LEU A 32 -15.71 6.31 7.79
C LEU A 32 -15.05 5.11 8.46
N ASP A 33 -15.52 4.76 9.66
CA ASP A 33 -15.01 3.65 10.48
C ASP A 33 -16.11 2.65 10.84
N ASN A 34 -16.04 1.37 10.45
CA ASN A 34 -15.19 0.75 9.44
C ASN A 34 -16.03 -0.01 8.40
N ALA A 35 -15.38 -0.52 7.35
CA ALA A 35 -16.03 -1.25 6.26
C ALA A 35 -16.96 -2.37 6.76
N ALA A 36 -16.56 -3.17 7.76
CA ALA A 36 -17.37 -4.30 8.24
C ALA A 36 -18.66 -3.85 8.95
N ARG A 37 -18.71 -2.63 9.48
CA ARG A 37 -19.92 -2.04 10.09
C ARG A 37 -20.82 -1.36 9.06
N LEU A 38 -20.23 -0.74 8.04
CA LEU A 38 -20.95 0.06 7.05
C LEU A 38 -21.43 -0.76 5.85
N PHE A 39 -20.72 -1.84 5.53
CA PHE A 39 -21.02 -2.70 4.40
C PHE A 39 -21.74 -3.97 4.85
N ALA A 40 -23.05 -4.01 4.64
CA ALA A 40 -23.85 -5.19 4.92
C ALA A 40 -23.85 -6.22 3.77
N GLY A 41 -23.04 -6.03 2.73
CA GLY A 41 -22.94 -6.95 1.61
C GLY A 41 -22.00 -8.12 1.88
N LYS A 42 -21.90 -9.03 0.90
CA LYS A 42 -20.91 -10.13 0.94
C LYS A 42 -19.55 -9.58 0.48
N GLU A 43 -18.56 -9.53 1.37
CA GLU A 43 -17.22 -8.96 1.08
C GLU A 43 -16.44 -9.69 -0.04
N ASN A 44 -16.80 -10.96 -0.28
CA ASN A 44 -16.24 -11.77 -1.36
C ASN A 44 -16.91 -11.51 -2.73
N ASP A 45 -18.06 -10.82 -2.76
CA ASP A 45 -18.74 -10.46 -4.00
C ASP A 45 -18.16 -9.15 -4.53
N ARG A 46 -17.32 -9.28 -5.56
CA ARG A 46 -16.65 -8.14 -6.21
C ARG A 46 -17.64 -7.05 -6.65
N GLY A 47 -18.78 -7.43 -7.23
CA GLY A 47 -19.75 -6.47 -7.74
C GLY A 47 -20.40 -5.65 -6.62
N ARG A 48 -20.72 -6.30 -5.51
CA ARG A 48 -21.25 -5.64 -4.31
C ARG A 48 -20.25 -4.67 -3.69
N VAL A 49 -19.00 -5.10 -3.54
CA VAL A 49 -17.91 -4.26 -3.01
C VAL A 49 -17.68 -3.03 -3.89
N MET A 50 -17.54 -3.23 -5.21
CA MET A 50 -17.35 -2.11 -6.15
C MET A 50 -18.50 -1.10 -6.06
N ARG A 51 -19.75 -1.57 -6.04
CA ARG A 51 -20.92 -0.70 -5.95
C ARG A 51 -20.96 0.07 -4.64
N PHE A 52 -20.59 -0.55 -3.53
CA PHE A 52 -20.51 0.12 -2.23
C PHE A 52 -19.47 1.25 -2.25
N VAL A 53 -18.25 0.99 -2.70
CA VAL A 53 -17.18 2.01 -2.75
C VAL A 53 -17.55 3.16 -3.71
N VAL A 54 -18.13 2.86 -4.87
CA VAL A 54 -18.64 3.90 -5.80
C VAL A 54 -19.73 4.74 -5.14
N THR A 55 -20.61 4.12 -4.35
CA THR A 55 -21.67 4.81 -3.61
C THR A 55 -21.09 5.73 -2.54
N LEU A 56 -20.04 5.31 -1.81
CA LEU A 56 -19.36 6.18 -0.85
C LEU A 56 -18.73 7.41 -1.51
N ASN A 57 -18.06 7.24 -2.66
CA ASN A 57 -17.50 8.38 -3.41
C ASN A 57 -18.58 9.34 -3.94
N ALA A 58 -19.83 8.88 -4.07
CA ALA A 58 -20.95 9.70 -4.51
C ALA A 58 -21.59 10.53 -3.37
N ILE A 59 -21.20 10.32 -2.12
CA ILE A 59 -21.65 11.14 -0.97
C ILE A 59 -21.33 12.61 -1.23
N ARG A 60 -20.07 12.89 -1.59
CA ARG A 60 -19.64 14.20 -2.07
C ARG A 60 -18.45 14.03 -3.03
N PRO A 61 -18.66 14.07 -4.36
CA PRO A 61 -17.61 13.78 -5.34
C PRO A 61 -16.36 14.67 -5.26
N THR A 62 -16.48 15.85 -4.64
CA THR A 62 -15.38 16.81 -4.43
C THR A 62 -14.62 16.60 -3.12
N ALA A 63 -15.06 15.67 -2.26
CA ALA A 63 -14.41 15.37 -0.98
C ALA A 63 -13.50 14.14 -1.10
N GLY A 64 -12.42 14.11 -0.31
CA GLY A 64 -11.64 12.89 -0.08
C GLY A 64 -12.38 11.96 0.89
N THR A 65 -12.69 10.73 0.47
CA THR A 65 -13.32 9.72 1.34
C THR A 65 -12.28 8.73 1.84
N LEU A 66 -12.12 8.63 3.16
CA LEU A 66 -11.28 7.66 3.85
C LEU A 66 -12.16 6.60 4.51
N LEU A 67 -11.93 5.34 4.17
CA LEU A 67 -12.60 4.19 4.77
C LEU A 67 -11.57 3.31 5.47
N THR A 68 -11.77 3.03 6.76
CA THR A 68 -10.96 2.05 7.49
C THR A 68 -11.52 0.64 7.28
N ALA A 69 -10.65 -0.36 7.31
CA ALA A 69 -11.02 -1.76 7.23
C ALA A 69 -10.02 -2.61 8.01
N HIS A 70 -10.48 -3.72 8.56
CA HIS A 70 -9.61 -4.68 9.23
C HIS A 70 -8.89 -5.59 8.22
N PRO A 71 -7.66 -6.04 8.54
CA PRO A 71 -7.03 -7.12 7.80
C PRO A 71 -7.83 -8.42 7.95
N GLY A 72 -7.59 -9.38 7.05
CA GLY A 72 -8.14 -10.72 7.20
C GLY A 72 -7.49 -11.48 8.35
N ARG A 73 -8.15 -12.54 8.82
CA ARG A 73 -7.62 -13.40 9.90
C ARG A 73 -6.37 -14.19 9.52
N ALA A 74 -6.14 -14.40 8.21
CA ALA A 74 -4.98 -15.15 7.75
C ALA A 74 -3.71 -14.37 8.05
N VAL A 75 -2.69 -15.09 8.53
CA VAL A 75 -1.36 -14.54 8.80
C VAL A 75 -0.83 -13.86 7.54
N GLY A 76 -0.46 -12.58 7.66
CA GLY A 76 0.02 -11.77 6.53
C GLY A 76 -1.05 -11.22 5.60
N SER A 77 -2.32 -11.41 5.91
CA SER A 77 -3.40 -10.72 5.21
C SER A 77 -3.41 -9.24 5.58
N GLU A 78 -3.47 -8.38 4.56
CA GLU A 78 -3.59 -6.93 4.76
C GLU A 78 -5.01 -6.39 4.55
N PHE A 79 -5.91 -7.21 4.06
CA PHE A 79 -7.32 -6.85 3.85
C PHE A 79 -8.21 -8.09 3.89
N SER A 80 -9.41 -7.93 4.44
CA SER A 80 -10.47 -8.95 4.42
C SER A 80 -11.25 -8.93 3.08
N GLY A 81 -11.77 -10.09 2.67
CA GLY A 81 -12.69 -10.21 1.55
C GLY A 81 -12.02 -10.37 0.18
N SER A 82 -12.56 -9.70 -0.84
CA SER A 82 -12.06 -9.79 -2.22
C SER A 82 -11.09 -8.66 -2.60
N SER A 83 -10.26 -8.89 -3.62
CA SER A 83 -9.40 -7.85 -4.20
C SER A 83 -10.18 -6.67 -4.82
N ALA A 84 -11.51 -6.72 -4.85
CA ALA A 84 -12.33 -5.58 -5.28
C ALA A 84 -12.19 -4.37 -4.34
N TRP A 85 -11.93 -4.59 -3.04
CA TRP A 85 -11.66 -3.50 -2.09
C TRP A 85 -10.45 -2.67 -2.53
N GLU A 86 -9.35 -3.37 -2.80
CA GLU A 86 -8.14 -2.74 -3.32
C GLU A 86 -8.40 -2.11 -4.69
N ASN A 87 -9.04 -2.81 -5.63
CA ASN A 87 -9.30 -2.32 -6.98
C ASN A 87 -10.18 -1.06 -7.02
N ALA A 88 -11.20 -0.98 -6.17
CA ALA A 88 -12.13 0.15 -6.10
C ALA A 88 -11.51 1.40 -5.47
N ALA A 89 -10.55 1.23 -4.55
CA ALA A 89 -9.90 2.34 -3.87
C ALA A 89 -8.91 3.06 -4.81
N ARG A 90 -8.87 4.40 -4.75
CA ARG A 90 -7.87 5.20 -5.49
C ARG A 90 -6.48 5.09 -4.86
N ALA A 91 -6.42 4.97 -3.54
CA ALA A 91 -5.21 4.71 -2.77
C ALA A 91 -5.50 3.73 -1.64
N ARG A 92 -4.51 2.90 -1.28
CA ARG A 92 -4.57 2.04 -0.08
C ARG A 92 -3.31 2.26 0.76
N MET A 93 -3.50 2.42 2.06
CA MET A 93 -2.43 2.43 3.06
C MET A 93 -2.70 1.33 4.08
N CYS A 94 -1.65 0.77 4.67
CA CYS A 94 -1.70 -0.26 5.71
C CYS A 94 -0.95 0.25 6.94
N LEU A 95 -1.61 0.28 8.10
CA LEU A 95 -1.00 0.58 9.39
C LEU A 95 -0.77 -0.73 10.13
N SER A 96 0.48 -1.05 10.47
CA SER A 96 0.85 -2.32 11.11
C SER A 96 1.84 -2.08 12.26
N ASP A 97 1.89 -3.01 13.21
CA ASP A 97 2.93 -3.11 14.24
C ASP A 97 4.20 -3.83 13.74
N ARG A 98 4.20 -4.26 12.47
CA ARG A 98 5.31 -4.93 11.80
C ARG A 98 5.80 -4.12 10.62
N GLU A 99 7.09 -4.24 10.32
CA GLU A 99 7.64 -3.67 9.11
C GLU A 99 6.91 -4.21 7.88
N PRO A 100 6.71 -3.39 6.84
CA PRO A 100 6.14 -3.85 5.59
C PRO A 100 6.96 -5.01 5.03
N ASP A 101 6.27 -6.06 4.58
CA ASP A 101 6.87 -7.22 3.91
C ASP A 101 7.82 -8.05 4.81
N ALA A 102 7.83 -7.78 6.12
CA ALA A 102 8.53 -8.60 7.10
C ALA A 102 8.04 -10.04 7.02
N LYS A 103 8.96 -11.00 7.09
CA LYS A 103 8.61 -12.42 7.15
C LYS A 103 7.79 -12.68 8.41
N ILE A 104 6.59 -13.20 8.21
CA ILE A 104 5.74 -13.56 9.31
C ILE A 104 5.95 -15.04 9.61
N PHE A 105 6.51 -15.30 10.79
CA PHE A 105 6.52 -16.65 11.35
C PHE A 105 5.17 -16.89 12.01
N ASP A 106 4.62 -18.09 11.82
CA ASP A 106 3.40 -18.55 12.46
C ASP A 106 3.59 -18.50 13.99
N ARG A 107 3.26 -17.35 14.59
CA ARG A 107 2.99 -17.26 16.02
C ARG A 107 1.50 -17.49 16.17
N ASP A 108 1.15 -18.51 16.93
CA ASP A 108 -0.21 -18.77 17.36
C ASP A 108 -0.74 -17.53 18.09
N GLY A 109 -1.59 -16.77 17.40
CA GLY A 109 -2.33 -15.65 17.95
C GLY A 109 -1.90 -14.26 17.47
N GLU A 110 -2.88 -13.37 17.43
CA GLU A 110 -2.69 -11.92 17.55
C GLU A 110 -1.98 -11.62 18.89
N GLY A 111 -0.68 -11.89 18.95
CA GLY A 111 0.14 -11.55 20.09
C GLY A 111 0.17 -10.04 20.28
N ALA A 112 0.33 -9.60 21.53
CA ALA A 112 0.56 -8.20 21.85
C ALA A 112 1.65 -7.61 20.94
N PRO A 113 1.53 -6.33 20.51
CA PRO A 113 2.51 -5.69 19.66
C PRO A 113 3.91 -5.93 20.21
N THR A 114 4.81 -6.45 19.38
CA THR A 114 6.20 -6.71 19.81
C THR A 114 7.00 -5.43 20.06
N SER A 115 6.43 -4.27 19.72
CA SER A 115 6.99 -2.95 20.03
C SER A 115 5.91 -1.88 20.00
N ASP A 116 6.24 -0.70 20.54
CA ASP A 116 5.43 0.51 20.39
C ASP A 116 5.55 1.14 18.99
N ARG A 117 6.37 0.59 18.10
CA ARG A 117 6.51 1.11 16.73
C ARG A 117 5.32 0.72 15.86
N ARG A 118 4.92 1.62 14.97
CA ARG A 118 3.88 1.41 13.96
C ARG A 118 4.36 1.88 12.60
N TYR A 119 3.97 1.17 11.57
CA TYR A 119 4.39 1.36 10.19
C TYR A 119 3.16 1.64 9.33
N LEU A 120 3.10 2.84 8.73
CA LEU A 120 2.10 3.19 7.74
C LEU A 120 2.72 3.08 6.35
N ALA A 121 2.36 2.05 5.60
CA ALA A 121 2.86 1.79 4.26
C ALA A 121 1.79 2.04 3.21
N LYS A 122 2.15 2.74 2.13
CA LYS A 122 1.34 2.74 0.91
C LYS A 122 1.36 1.36 0.26
N ARG A 123 0.19 0.81 -0.02
CA ARG A 123 0.02 -0.49 -0.68
C ARG A 123 -0.57 -0.40 -2.08
N LYS A 124 -1.24 0.73 -2.40
CA LYS A 124 -1.73 1.03 -3.75
C LYS A 124 -1.64 2.54 -4.02
N THR A 125 -0.62 2.99 -4.77
CA THR A 125 -0.49 4.31 -5.44
C THR A 125 0.71 4.30 -6.41
N ASN A 126 0.70 5.04 -7.52
CA ASN A 126 1.81 5.10 -8.50
C ASN A 126 2.97 6.07 -8.13
N SER A 127 3.17 6.40 -6.85
CA SER A 127 4.28 7.26 -6.40
C SER A 127 5.39 6.45 -5.74
N ALA A 128 6.64 6.90 -5.83
CA ALA A 128 7.78 6.32 -5.13
C ALA A 128 7.47 6.09 -3.63
N ARG A 129 7.93 4.95 -3.11
CA ARG A 129 7.58 4.35 -1.81
C ARG A 129 7.52 5.36 -0.65
N ASP A 130 6.33 5.58 -0.09
CA ASP A 130 6.14 6.28 1.18
C ASP A 130 5.83 5.26 2.28
N LEU A 131 6.82 4.99 3.12
CA LEU A 131 6.66 4.41 4.44
C LEU A 131 6.75 5.57 5.45
N ARG A 132 5.89 5.56 6.45
CA ARG A 132 6.01 6.42 7.63
C ARG A 132 6.05 5.53 8.86
N THR A 133 6.99 5.81 9.76
CA THR A 133 7.13 5.10 11.02
C THR A 133 6.70 6.00 12.16
N PHE A 134 6.05 5.41 13.15
CA PHE A 134 5.54 6.09 14.33
C PHE A 134 5.96 5.35 15.59
N SER A 135 6.22 6.07 16.68
CA SER A 135 6.18 5.55 18.04
C SER A 135 4.77 5.71 18.60
N CYS A 136 4.26 4.71 19.30
CA CYS A 136 2.98 4.75 20.00
C CYS A 136 3.22 5.17 21.45
N GLU A 137 3.14 6.47 21.72
CA GLU A 137 3.41 7.05 23.03
C GLU A 137 2.08 7.41 23.70
N ASN A 138 1.76 6.78 24.83
CA ASN A 138 0.50 7.00 25.56
C ASN A 138 -0.77 6.88 24.69
N GLY A 139 -0.75 5.95 23.72
CA GLY A 139 -1.86 5.74 22.79
C GLY A 139 -1.94 6.72 21.62
N VAL A 140 -0.94 7.59 21.46
CA VAL A 140 -0.82 8.54 20.34
C VAL A 140 0.27 8.08 19.39
N LEU A 141 -0.02 8.10 18.08
CA LEU A 141 0.98 7.86 17.05
C LEU A 141 1.83 9.12 16.84
N VAL A 142 3.05 9.11 17.36
CA VAL A 142 4.03 10.17 17.18
C VAL A 142 4.90 9.80 15.99
N PRO A 143 4.96 10.61 14.91
CA PRO A 143 5.81 10.29 13.78
C PRO A 143 7.27 10.31 14.23
N GLU A 144 7.98 9.23 13.93
CA GLU A 144 9.43 9.24 14.08
C GLU A 144 9.97 10.27 13.07
N GLN A 145 10.65 11.31 13.55
CA GLN A 145 11.29 12.27 12.65
C GLN A 145 12.24 11.50 11.75
N ALA A 146 12.18 11.76 10.44
CA ALA A 146 13.23 11.34 9.54
C ALA A 146 14.51 12.07 9.98
N THR A 147 15.37 11.42 10.77
CA THR A 147 16.76 11.86 10.90
C THR A 147 17.33 11.84 9.49
N SER A 148 17.65 13.04 9.00
CA SER A 148 17.85 13.41 7.59
C SER A 148 19.14 12.89 6.95
N GLU A 149 19.50 11.63 7.20
CA GLU A 149 20.58 10.95 6.49
C GLU A 149 20.07 9.68 5.81
N TYR A 150 19.14 8.93 6.41
CA TYR A 150 18.66 7.68 5.82
C TYR A 150 17.81 7.87 4.56
N ASP A 151 16.96 8.89 4.48
CA ASP A 151 16.18 9.17 3.27
C ASP A 151 17.04 9.69 2.12
N VAL A 152 18.07 10.49 2.44
CA VAL A 152 19.04 11.00 1.46
C VAL A 152 19.94 9.86 0.99
N VAL A 153 20.48 9.05 1.90
CA VAL A 153 21.32 7.89 1.59
C VAL A 153 20.52 6.82 0.85
N TYR A 154 19.26 6.58 1.21
CA TYR A 154 18.39 5.64 0.50
C TYR A 154 17.99 6.16 -0.88
N ALA A 155 17.63 7.43 -1.02
CA ALA A 155 17.39 8.04 -2.34
C ALA A 155 18.65 8.03 -3.23
N MET A 156 19.82 8.33 -2.64
CA MET A 156 21.11 8.27 -3.33
C MET A 156 21.53 6.84 -3.64
N SER A 157 21.28 5.87 -2.76
CA SER A 157 21.59 4.45 -3.01
C SER A 157 20.69 3.91 -4.10
N ASN A 158 19.40 4.24 -4.09
CA ASN A 158 18.45 3.77 -5.10
C ASN A 158 18.78 4.39 -6.48
N GLN A 159 19.14 5.67 -6.52
CA GLN A 159 19.62 6.32 -7.74
C GLN A 159 20.96 5.74 -8.22
N ARG A 160 21.85 5.38 -7.29
CA ARG A 160 23.13 4.72 -7.59
C ARG A 160 22.93 3.29 -8.10
N ASP A 161 22.03 2.53 -7.48
CA ASP A 161 21.70 1.15 -7.84
C ASP A 161 21.03 1.11 -9.21
N GLU A 162 20.06 1.99 -9.46
CA GLU A 162 19.43 2.16 -10.77
C GLU A 162 20.48 2.54 -11.83
N ARG A 163 21.39 3.47 -11.51
CA ARG A 163 22.47 3.84 -12.43
C ARG A 163 23.44 2.69 -12.70
N ILE A 164 23.82 1.91 -11.68
CA ILE A 164 24.67 0.73 -11.84
C ILE A 164 23.99 -0.31 -12.74
N VAL A 165 22.69 -0.53 -12.54
CA VAL A 165 21.91 -1.47 -13.36
C VAL A 165 21.82 -0.98 -14.81
N LEU A 166 21.51 0.30 -15.03
CA LEU A 166 21.38 0.87 -16.38
C LEU A 166 22.72 0.95 -17.12
N ASP A 167 23.79 1.38 -16.44
CA ASP A 167 25.13 1.47 -17.04
C ASP A 167 25.68 0.08 -17.32
N GLY A 168 25.48 -0.88 -16.40
CA GLY A 168 25.85 -2.28 -16.63
C GLY A 168 25.04 -2.95 -17.73
N PHE A 169 23.74 -2.65 -17.84
CA PHE A 169 22.89 -3.13 -18.94
C PHE A 169 23.36 -2.60 -20.29
N LYS A 170 23.69 -1.30 -20.38
CA LYS A 170 24.27 -0.69 -21.58
C LYS A 170 25.62 -1.31 -21.94
N GLU A 171 26.49 -1.57 -20.97
CA GLU A 171 27.78 -2.21 -21.20
C GLU A 171 27.65 -3.64 -21.72
N LEU A 172 26.69 -4.41 -21.18
CA LEU A 172 26.42 -5.78 -21.64
C LEU A 172 25.98 -5.81 -23.10
N ILE A 173 25.04 -4.93 -23.48
CA ILE A 173 24.51 -4.89 -24.86
C ILE A 173 25.54 -4.28 -25.81
N ASN A 174 26.06 -3.09 -25.51
CA ASN A 174 26.86 -2.30 -26.45
C ASN A 174 28.35 -2.66 -26.42
N GLY A 175 28.90 -2.98 -25.24
CA GLY A 175 30.32 -3.26 -25.06
C GLY A 175 30.68 -4.74 -25.25
N ARG A 176 29.74 -5.64 -24.93
CA ARG A 176 29.99 -7.10 -24.93
C ARG A 176 29.07 -7.92 -25.82
N ASN A 177 28.09 -7.29 -26.47
CA ASN A 177 27.09 -7.95 -27.32
C ASN A 177 26.38 -9.13 -26.61
N GLN A 178 26.18 -9.02 -25.29
CA GLN A 178 25.45 -9.97 -24.47
C GLN A 178 24.04 -9.45 -24.22
N GLN A 179 23.04 -10.31 -24.44
CA GLN A 179 21.61 -9.99 -24.22
C GLN A 179 21.18 -10.46 -22.83
N PRO A 180 20.95 -9.55 -21.88
CA PRO A 180 20.54 -9.91 -20.53
C PRO A 180 19.05 -10.27 -20.48
N THR A 181 18.67 -11.07 -19.49
CA THR A 181 17.29 -11.53 -19.26
C THR A 181 16.89 -11.37 -17.80
N ASP A 182 15.61 -11.31 -17.50
CA ASP A 182 15.05 -11.26 -16.14
C ASP A 182 14.76 -12.64 -15.54
N GLY A 183 14.86 -13.72 -16.33
CA GLY A 183 14.65 -15.08 -15.86
C GLY A 183 15.71 -15.57 -14.87
N ASP A 184 15.31 -15.98 -13.67
CA ASP A 184 16.22 -16.37 -12.57
C ASP A 184 17.09 -17.61 -12.87
N SER A 185 16.57 -18.54 -13.68
CA SER A 185 17.28 -19.76 -14.10
C SER A 185 18.18 -19.55 -15.33
N SER A 186 18.07 -18.39 -15.99
CA SER A 186 18.86 -18.08 -17.17
C SER A 186 20.34 -17.91 -16.81
N PRO A 187 21.27 -18.46 -17.60
CA PRO A 187 22.69 -18.12 -17.48
C PRO A 187 22.94 -16.63 -17.79
N ASN A 188 22.03 -15.98 -18.53
CA ASN A 188 22.07 -14.56 -18.87
C ASN A 188 21.18 -13.71 -17.94
N ASN A 189 20.87 -14.19 -16.73
CA ASN A 189 20.14 -13.39 -15.75
C ASN A 189 20.91 -12.10 -15.45
N LEU A 190 20.26 -10.95 -15.62
CA LEU A 190 20.88 -9.63 -15.53
C LEU A 190 21.58 -9.41 -14.17
N PRO A 191 20.95 -9.65 -13.01
CA PRO A 191 21.63 -9.59 -11.72
C PRO A 191 22.93 -10.42 -11.64
N LYS A 192 22.92 -11.66 -12.14
CA LYS A 192 24.11 -12.53 -12.15
C LYS A 192 25.23 -11.98 -13.03
N LEU A 193 24.88 -11.50 -14.22
CA LEU A 193 25.85 -10.88 -15.15
C LEU A 193 26.47 -9.61 -14.56
N LEU A 194 25.67 -8.75 -13.91
CA LEU A 194 26.16 -7.54 -13.25
C LEU A 194 27.16 -7.84 -12.11
N LEU A 195 26.91 -8.90 -11.33
CA LEU A 195 27.84 -9.35 -10.28
C LEU A 195 29.14 -9.92 -10.86
N GLN A 196 29.07 -10.64 -11.98
CA GLN A 196 30.24 -11.21 -12.67
C GLN A 196 31.12 -10.13 -13.32
N LEU A 197 30.53 -9.01 -13.74
CA LEU A 197 31.26 -7.85 -14.25
C LEU A 197 32.20 -7.22 -13.19
N LYS A 198 32.07 -7.61 -11.92
CA LYS A 198 32.90 -7.19 -10.78
C LYS A 198 33.06 -5.68 -10.64
N LEU A 199 32.21 -4.84 -11.23
CA LEU A 199 32.39 -3.38 -11.43
C LEU A 199 33.13 -2.68 -10.27
N PRO A 200 34.48 -2.58 -10.32
CA PRO A 200 35.24 -1.83 -9.35
C PRO A 200 35.62 -0.53 -10.04
N ASN A 201 34.98 0.58 -9.63
CA ASN A 201 35.26 1.93 -10.12
C ASN A 201 34.72 2.26 -11.52
N LEU A 202 33.42 2.54 -11.63
CA LEU A 202 33.02 3.61 -12.55
C LEU A 202 33.65 4.91 -12.01
N LYS A 203 34.63 5.42 -12.74
CA LYS A 203 35.45 6.58 -12.39
C LYS A 203 34.60 7.75 -11.86
N ARG A 204 35.06 8.37 -10.77
CA ARG A 204 34.76 9.76 -10.43
C ARG A 204 35.16 10.60 -11.64
N SER A 205 34.21 11.01 -12.47
CA SER A 205 34.37 12.17 -13.34
C SER A 205 33.69 13.34 -12.66
N VAL A 206 34.47 14.42 -12.58
CA VAL A 206 34.14 15.76 -12.11
C VAL A 206 32.85 16.26 -12.73
#